data_AF-A0A7V5C8M2-F1
#
_entry.id   AF-A0A7V5C8M2-F1
#
_cell.length_a   1.000
_cell.length_b   1.000
_cell.length_c   1.000
_cell.angle_alpha   90.00
_cell.angle_beta   90.00
_cell.angle_gamma   90.00
#
_symmetry.space_group_name_H-M   'P 1'
#
loop_
_entity.id
_entity.type
_entity.pdbx_description
1 polymer ?
#
loop_
_entity_poly.entity_id
_entity_poly.type
_entity_poly.pdbx_seq_one_letter_code
_entity_poly.pdbx_strand_id
1 'polypeptide(L)'
;MLSYRKFWVKPIVFLVSVLFFYSCSYVHTAAHADNKVTYFESLQKRLVSDGFDEKEIKAFYNAPQADFETKGVSRYFMHNEGKLNYGQFLKKGPLERARIYMKKHKTKLAEAEKTYGVNGRIITAILLVETRLGTYTGKSSVFNILSTMASLADTDIRNMLWKKVSGSTRLSRQEFEAKAEKKSGWAYKELKAFLKYTNREKITPSSIYGSYAGAMGICQF
;
A
#
# COMPACT_ATOMS: atom_id res chain seq x y z
N MET A 1 -15.47 42.88 -78.83
CA MET A 1 -14.64 43.46 -79.91
C MET A 1 -13.23 42.96 -79.72
N LEU A 2 -12.71 42.24 -80.72
CA LEU A 2 -11.47 41.45 -80.66
C LEU A 2 -10.23 42.30 -80.36
N SER A 3 -9.29 41.77 -79.57
CA SER A 3 -7.88 41.77 -79.99
C SER A 3 -7.06 40.73 -79.24
N TYR A 4 -6.54 39.79 -80.03
CA TYR A 4 -5.52 38.80 -79.74
C TYR A 4 -4.15 39.48 -79.63
N ARG A 5 -3.34 39.17 -78.62
CA ARG A 5 -1.87 39.20 -78.75
C ARG A 5 -1.23 38.03 -78.00
N LYS A 6 -0.83 37.02 -78.77
CA LYS A 6 0.21 36.04 -78.40
C LYS A 6 1.56 36.76 -78.43
N PHE A 7 2.39 36.55 -77.42
CA PHE A 7 3.84 36.61 -77.58
C PHE A 7 4.47 35.39 -76.89
N TRP A 8 5.13 34.58 -77.72
CA TRP A 8 5.99 33.48 -77.33
C TRP A 8 7.37 34.03 -76.98
N VAL A 9 7.93 33.63 -75.83
CA VAL A 9 9.38 33.65 -75.59
C VAL A 9 9.79 32.27 -75.07
N LYS A 10 10.91 31.80 -75.64
CA LYS A 10 11.51 30.47 -75.57
C LYS A 10 12.18 30.15 -74.21
N PRO A 11 12.57 28.89 -73.96
CA PRO A 11 12.73 28.32 -72.62
C PRO A 11 14.09 28.67 -72.01
N ILE A 12 14.11 28.88 -70.70
CA ILE A 12 15.35 28.92 -69.91
C ILE A 12 15.26 27.81 -68.88
N VAL A 13 16.09 26.79 -69.11
CA VAL A 13 16.46 25.79 -68.13
C VAL A 13 17.20 26.51 -67.00
N PHE A 14 16.64 26.52 -65.80
CA PHE A 14 17.42 26.73 -64.59
C PHE A 14 17.02 25.70 -63.54
N LEU A 15 17.94 24.77 -63.37
CA LEU A 15 17.92 23.67 -62.43
C LEU A 15 18.43 24.27 -61.10
N VAL A 16 17.51 24.56 -60.18
CA VAL A 16 17.86 24.87 -58.79
C VAL A 16 17.07 23.92 -57.90
N SER A 17 17.74 22.81 -57.62
CA SER A 17 17.49 21.93 -56.51
C SER A 17 17.55 22.72 -55.19
N VAL A 18 16.40 23.11 -54.65
CA VAL A 18 16.27 23.43 -53.23
C VAL A 18 15.59 22.23 -52.57
N LEU A 19 16.42 21.30 -52.12
CA LEU A 19 16.06 20.34 -51.08
C LEU A 19 15.73 21.16 -49.81
N PHE A 20 14.45 21.47 -49.61
CA PHE A 20 13.96 21.87 -48.30
C PHE A 20 14.05 20.64 -47.40
N PHE A 21 15.22 20.43 -46.79
CA PHE A 21 15.32 19.68 -45.56
C PHE A 21 14.46 20.42 -44.54
N TYR A 22 13.20 19.99 -44.38
CA TYR A 22 12.48 20.21 -43.15
C TYR A 22 13.26 19.46 -42.07
N SER A 23 14.27 20.13 -41.49
CA SER A 23 14.67 19.87 -40.12
C SER A 23 13.47 20.26 -39.28
N CYS A 24 12.50 19.35 -39.17
CA CYS A 24 11.58 19.33 -38.06
C CYS A 24 12.48 19.07 -36.85
N SER A 25 13.00 20.15 -36.28
CA SER A 25 13.55 20.14 -34.94
C SER A 25 12.39 19.64 -34.09
N TYR A 26 12.37 18.34 -33.80
CA TYR A 26 11.74 17.85 -32.61
C TYR A 26 12.44 18.59 -31.48
N VAL A 27 11.88 19.74 -31.12
CA VAL A 27 11.99 20.24 -29.77
C VAL A 27 11.39 19.10 -28.98
N HIS A 28 12.25 18.22 -28.48
CA HIS A 28 11.95 17.45 -27.30
C HIS A 28 11.70 18.51 -26.24
N THR A 29 10.47 18.99 -26.17
CA THR A 29 9.90 19.32 -24.88
C THR A 29 10.06 18.01 -24.12
N ALA A 30 11.08 17.98 -23.26
CA ALA A 30 11.05 17.11 -22.11
C ALA A 30 9.76 17.50 -21.39
N ALA A 31 8.66 16.87 -21.81
CA ALA A 31 7.46 16.77 -21.02
C ALA A 31 7.98 16.45 -19.63
N HIS A 32 7.64 17.29 -18.66
CA HIS A 32 7.95 17.07 -17.26
C HIS A 32 7.80 15.58 -17.00
N ALA A 33 8.94 14.89 -16.83
CA ALA A 33 8.94 13.62 -16.14
C ALA A 33 8.41 14.03 -14.77
N ASP A 34 7.10 13.89 -14.60
CA ASP A 34 6.45 13.91 -13.30
C ASP A 34 7.40 13.12 -12.42
N ASN A 35 7.93 13.78 -11.38
CA ASN A 35 8.76 13.14 -10.37
C ASN A 35 7.86 12.09 -9.71
N LYS A 36 7.69 10.95 -10.37
CA LYS A 36 6.85 9.85 -9.96
C LYS A 36 7.66 9.18 -8.88
N VAL A 37 7.57 9.72 -7.66
CA VAL A 37 8.27 9.20 -6.50
C VAL A 37 7.99 7.70 -6.47
N THR A 38 9.03 6.90 -6.76
CA THR A 38 8.93 5.44 -6.77
C THR A 38 9.03 4.98 -5.32
N TYR A 39 7.91 5.11 -4.59
CA TYR A 39 7.87 4.90 -3.14
C TYR A 39 8.49 3.59 -2.65
N PHE A 40 8.49 2.57 -3.51
CA PHE A 40 8.87 1.21 -3.16
C PHE A 40 10.11 0.70 -3.90
N GLU A 41 10.85 1.53 -4.65
CA GLU A 41 11.97 1.03 -5.46
C GLU A 41 13.09 0.43 -4.60
N SER A 42 13.55 1.18 -3.59
CA SER A 42 14.56 0.70 -2.64
C SER A 42 14.06 -0.53 -1.86
N LEU A 43 12.78 -0.53 -1.48
CA LEU A 43 12.12 -1.66 -0.83
C LEU A 43 12.10 -2.92 -1.70
N GLN A 44 11.74 -2.79 -2.98
CA GLN A 44 11.73 -3.90 -3.95
C GLN A 44 13.12 -4.51 -4.10
N LYS A 45 14.16 -3.67 -4.32
CA LYS A 45 15.55 -4.13 -4.42
C LYS A 45 15.97 -4.91 -3.17
N ARG A 46 15.59 -4.43 -1.99
CA ARG A 46 15.88 -5.09 -0.72
C ARG A 46 15.16 -6.44 -0.58
N LEU A 47 13.88 -6.52 -0.95
CA LEU A 47 13.13 -7.80 -0.97
C LEU A 47 13.79 -8.82 -1.91
N VAL A 48 14.18 -8.40 -3.12
CA VAL A 48 14.88 -9.29 -4.07
C VAL A 48 16.23 -9.74 -3.53
N SER A 49 17.01 -8.83 -2.92
CA SER A 49 18.27 -9.16 -2.26
C SER A 49 18.10 -10.16 -1.10
N ASP A 50 16.94 -10.16 -0.45
CA ASP A 50 16.57 -11.09 0.63
C ASP A 50 15.98 -12.42 0.10
N GLY A 51 16.02 -12.66 -1.22
CA GLY A 51 15.67 -13.92 -1.85
C GLY A 51 14.22 -14.06 -2.32
N PHE A 52 13.46 -12.97 -2.41
CA PHE A 52 12.13 -12.98 -3.04
C PHE A 52 12.25 -12.92 -4.57
N ASP A 53 11.34 -13.59 -5.28
CA ASP A 53 11.36 -13.61 -6.74
C ASP A 53 11.12 -12.22 -7.34
N GLU A 54 12.03 -11.77 -8.21
CA GLU A 54 12.00 -10.43 -8.78
C GLU A 54 10.75 -10.18 -9.64
N LYS A 55 10.28 -11.19 -10.38
CA LYS A 55 9.10 -11.05 -11.24
C LYS A 55 7.85 -10.91 -10.40
N GLU A 56 7.72 -11.69 -9.33
CA GLU A 56 6.61 -11.59 -8.38
C GLU A 56 6.60 -10.24 -7.67
N ILE A 57 7.74 -9.79 -7.14
CA ILE A 57 7.84 -8.48 -6.49
C ILE A 57 7.44 -7.36 -7.45
N LYS A 58 7.98 -7.34 -8.67
CA LYS A 58 7.59 -6.35 -9.67
C LYS A 58 6.09 -6.43 -10.00
N ALA A 59 5.53 -7.63 -10.12
CA ALA A 59 4.11 -7.80 -10.38
C ALA A 59 3.25 -7.23 -9.24
N PHE A 60 3.62 -7.45 -7.98
CA PHE A 60 2.89 -6.90 -6.83
C PHE A 60 2.89 -5.37 -6.82
N TYR A 61 4.04 -4.72 -7.09
CA TYR A 61 4.15 -3.27 -7.04
C TYR A 61 3.72 -2.54 -8.32
N ASN A 62 3.60 -3.25 -9.45
CA ASN A 62 3.01 -2.72 -10.69
C ASN A 62 1.48 -2.87 -10.72
N ALA A 63 0.90 -3.66 -9.82
CA ALA A 63 -0.54 -3.86 -9.75
C ALA A 63 -1.25 -2.55 -9.34
N PRO A 64 -2.43 -2.23 -9.91
CA PRO A 64 -3.18 -1.00 -9.58
C PRO A 64 -3.55 -0.85 -8.09
N GLN A 65 -3.57 -1.96 -7.35
CA GLN A 65 -3.90 -2.01 -5.93
C GLN A 65 -2.72 -1.64 -5.02
N ALA A 66 -1.49 -1.61 -5.55
CA ALA A 66 -0.31 -1.20 -4.81
C ALA A 66 -0.30 0.33 -4.68
N ASP A 67 -0.43 0.82 -3.45
CA ASP A 67 -0.53 2.25 -3.16
C ASP A 67 0.22 2.61 -1.89
N PHE A 68 0.62 3.89 -1.80
CA PHE A 68 1.31 4.44 -0.64
C PHE A 68 0.31 4.95 0.40
N GLU A 69 0.12 4.17 1.46
CA GLU A 69 -0.92 4.33 2.48
C GLU A 69 -0.59 5.42 3.51
N THR A 70 -0.69 6.67 3.07
CA THR A 70 -0.41 7.83 3.93
C THR A 70 -1.36 7.87 5.14
N LYS A 71 -2.66 7.65 4.95
CA LYS A 71 -3.68 7.81 6.01
C LYS A 71 -3.54 6.75 7.11
N GLY A 72 -3.35 5.50 6.73
CA GLY A 72 -3.19 4.40 7.68
C GLY A 72 -1.91 4.54 8.51
N VAL A 73 -0.79 4.82 7.85
CA VAL A 73 0.49 5.04 8.54
C VAL A 73 0.46 6.27 9.44
N SER A 74 -0.16 7.38 8.99
CA SER A 74 -0.35 8.57 9.84
C SER A 74 -1.16 8.22 11.10
N ARG A 75 -2.26 7.48 10.95
CA ARG A 75 -3.07 7.03 12.08
C ARG A 75 -2.26 6.16 13.04
N TYR A 76 -1.45 5.24 12.52
CA TYR A 76 -0.57 4.41 13.33
C TYR A 76 0.46 5.24 14.12
N PHE A 77 0.99 6.29 13.50
CA PHE A 77 1.97 7.16 14.14
C PHE A 77 1.35 8.06 15.20
N MET A 78 0.09 8.45 15.01
CA MET A 78 -0.65 9.33 15.91
C MET A 78 -1.46 8.58 16.99
N HIS A 79 -1.62 7.26 16.85
CA HIS A 79 -2.37 6.48 17.82
C HIS A 79 -1.68 6.51 19.18
N ASN A 80 -2.47 6.82 20.22
CA ASN A 80 -2.07 6.78 21.62
C ASN A 80 -2.99 5.78 22.34
N GLU A 81 -2.41 4.82 23.06
CA GLU A 81 -3.08 3.75 23.80
C GLU A 81 -3.74 4.23 25.10
N GLY A 82 -4.33 5.43 25.10
CA GLY A 82 -5.01 6.00 26.26
C GLY A 82 -6.15 5.10 26.81
N LYS A 83 -6.78 5.50 27.93
CA LYS A 83 -7.77 4.71 28.68
C LYS A 83 -8.77 3.97 27.78
N LEU A 84 -8.58 2.66 27.64
CA LEU A 84 -9.46 1.77 26.89
C LEU A 84 -10.74 1.48 27.70
N ASN A 85 -11.90 1.58 27.06
CA ASN A 85 -13.17 1.23 27.67
C ASN A 85 -13.49 -0.26 27.43
N TYR A 86 -12.92 -1.15 28.24
CA TYR A 86 -13.21 -2.58 28.16
C TYR A 86 -14.64 -2.93 28.61
N GLY A 87 -15.26 -2.10 29.47
CA GLY A 87 -16.64 -2.30 29.94
C GLY A 87 -17.66 -2.35 28.79
N GLN A 88 -17.34 -1.78 27.62
CA GLN A 88 -18.20 -1.88 26.44
C GLN A 88 -18.47 -3.33 26.01
N PHE A 89 -17.52 -4.26 26.22
CA PHE A 89 -17.64 -5.67 25.82
C PHE A 89 -18.47 -6.51 26.81
N LEU A 90 -18.73 -5.98 28.00
CA LEU A 90 -19.57 -6.62 29.02
C LEU A 90 -21.05 -6.26 28.89
N LYS A 91 -21.42 -5.39 27.93
CA LYS A 91 -22.81 -5.02 27.66
C LYS A 91 -23.61 -6.22 27.13
N LYS A 92 -24.94 -6.21 27.32
CA LYS A 92 -25.86 -7.27 26.89
C LYS A 92 -25.66 -7.70 25.42
N GLY A 93 -25.51 -6.74 24.50
CA GLY A 93 -25.36 -7.02 23.07
C GLY A 93 -24.11 -7.83 22.71
N PRO A 94 -22.89 -7.36 23.05
CA PRO A 94 -21.66 -8.15 22.89
C PRO A 94 -21.70 -9.54 23.53
N LEU A 95 -22.19 -9.65 24.77
CA LEU A 95 -22.30 -10.95 25.45
C LEU A 95 -23.26 -11.89 24.73
N GLU A 96 -24.37 -11.37 24.19
CA GLU A 96 -25.31 -12.19 23.43
C GLU A 96 -24.70 -12.69 22.11
N ARG A 97 -23.98 -11.83 21.40
CA ARG A 97 -23.23 -12.26 20.20
C ARG A 97 -22.18 -13.32 20.53
N ALA A 98 -21.49 -13.21 21.67
CA ALA A 98 -20.54 -14.21 22.12
C ALA A 98 -21.20 -15.56 22.38
N ARG A 99 -22.37 -15.59 23.05
CA ARG A 99 -23.14 -16.83 23.26
C ARG A 99 -23.58 -17.47 21.94
N ILE A 100 -24.08 -16.66 21.01
CA ILE A 100 -24.48 -17.11 19.67
C ILE A 100 -23.27 -17.70 18.93
N TYR A 101 -22.12 -17.02 18.98
CA TYR A 101 -20.89 -17.49 18.35
C TYR A 101 -20.41 -18.82 18.95
N MET A 102 -20.39 -18.94 20.28
CA MET A 102 -20.05 -20.19 20.96
C MET A 102 -20.99 -21.33 20.58
N LYS A 103 -22.31 -21.07 20.49
CA LYS A 103 -23.28 -22.07 20.06
C LYS A 103 -23.01 -22.51 18.61
N LYS A 104 -22.78 -21.56 17.71
CA LYS A 104 -22.50 -21.81 16.28
C LYS A 104 -21.21 -22.61 16.09
N HIS A 105 -20.17 -22.30 16.85
CA HIS A 105 -18.83 -22.87 16.69
C HIS A 105 -18.47 -23.91 17.77
N LYS A 106 -19.47 -24.48 18.47
CA LYS A 106 -19.29 -25.38 19.61
C LYS A 106 -18.26 -26.48 19.35
N THR A 107 -18.38 -27.17 18.21
CA THR A 107 -17.47 -28.27 17.84
C THR A 107 -16.04 -27.78 17.65
N LYS A 108 -15.84 -26.65 16.96
CA LYS A 108 -14.51 -26.10 16.69
C LYS A 108 -13.84 -25.55 17.93
N LEU A 109 -14.61 -24.94 18.84
CA LEU A 109 -14.10 -24.49 20.13
C LEU A 109 -13.69 -25.68 21.02
N ALA A 110 -14.48 -26.75 21.04
CA ALA A 110 -14.13 -27.97 21.79
C ALA A 110 -12.89 -28.67 21.22
N GLU A 111 -12.76 -28.71 19.88
CA GLU A 111 -11.57 -29.23 19.19
C GLU A 111 -10.32 -28.42 19.56
N ALA A 112 -10.41 -27.09 19.51
CA ALA A 112 -9.31 -26.20 19.90
C ALA A 112 -8.94 -26.35 21.39
N GLU A 113 -9.93 -26.44 22.28
CA GLU A 113 -9.70 -26.65 23.72
C GLU A 113 -9.02 -27.99 23.99
N LYS A 114 -9.44 -29.06 23.31
CA LYS A 114 -8.78 -30.38 23.40
C LYS A 114 -7.33 -30.35 22.88
N THR A 115 -7.10 -29.62 21.79
CA THR A 115 -5.79 -29.62 21.09
C THR A 115 -4.77 -28.73 21.79
N TYR A 116 -5.21 -27.55 22.23
CA TYR A 116 -4.33 -26.48 22.71
C TYR A 116 -4.52 -26.16 24.20
N GLY A 117 -5.49 -26.78 24.88
CA GLY A 117 -5.75 -26.54 26.31
C GLY A 117 -6.37 -25.18 26.63
N VAL A 118 -6.79 -24.41 25.63
CA VAL A 118 -7.35 -23.06 25.81
C VAL A 118 -8.87 -23.13 25.83
N ASN A 119 -9.47 -22.66 26.92
CA ASN A 119 -10.93 -22.68 27.06
C ASN A 119 -11.64 -21.90 25.93
N GLY A 120 -12.69 -22.49 25.36
CA GLY A 120 -13.44 -21.88 24.25
C GLY A 120 -14.04 -20.49 24.58
N ARG A 121 -14.31 -20.18 25.85
CA ARG A 121 -14.75 -18.84 26.29
C ARG A 121 -13.64 -17.80 26.15
N ILE A 122 -12.39 -18.17 26.43
CA ILE A 122 -11.23 -17.28 26.28
C ILE A 122 -10.99 -16.97 24.81
N ILE A 123 -11.01 -18.00 23.95
CA ILE A 123 -10.92 -17.82 22.49
C ILE A 123 -12.01 -16.86 22.01
N THR A 124 -13.27 -17.10 22.41
CA THR A 124 -14.40 -16.24 22.02
C THR A 124 -14.22 -14.81 22.54
N ALA A 125 -13.73 -14.62 23.76
CA ALA A 125 -13.51 -13.30 24.34
C ALA A 125 -12.46 -12.51 23.56
N ILE A 126 -11.35 -13.14 23.16
CA ILE A 126 -10.31 -12.52 22.31
C ILE A 126 -10.94 -12.09 20.98
N LEU A 127 -11.62 -12.99 20.27
CA LEU A 127 -12.23 -12.66 18.98
C LEU A 127 -13.30 -11.56 19.08
N LEU A 128 -14.03 -11.49 20.20
CA LEU A 128 -14.98 -10.41 20.46
C LEU A 128 -14.30 -9.05 20.59
N VAL A 129 -13.19 -9.00 21.33
CA VAL A 129 -12.42 -7.76 21.56
C VAL A 129 -11.75 -7.31 20.27
N GLU A 130 -11.11 -8.24 19.55
CA GLU A 130 -10.32 -7.92 18.36
C GLU A 130 -11.18 -7.45 17.20
N THR A 131 -12.23 -8.23 16.86
CA THR A 131 -12.95 -8.03 15.59
C THR A 131 -14.45 -8.11 15.71
N ARG A 132 -14.98 -8.07 16.93
CA ARG A 132 -16.41 -8.32 17.18
C ARG A 132 -16.85 -9.62 16.53
N LEU A 133 -16.06 -10.68 16.76
CA LEU A 133 -16.31 -12.03 16.25
C LEU A 133 -16.33 -12.08 14.72
N GLY A 134 -15.40 -11.35 14.08
CA GLY A 134 -15.18 -11.35 12.63
C GLY A 134 -16.02 -10.35 11.83
N THR A 135 -16.89 -9.57 12.49
CA THR A 135 -17.70 -8.55 11.81
C THR A 135 -16.94 -7.25 11.54
N TYR A 136 -15.77 -7.09 12.14
CA TYR A 136 -14.92 -5.91 11.98
C TYR A 136 -13.44 -6.30 11.94
N THR A 137 -12.94 -6.71 10.77
CA THR A 137 -11.54 -7.14 10.58
C THR A 137 -10.62 -6.02 10.08
N GLY A 138 -11.17 -4.82 9.85
CA GLY A 138 -10.48 -3.69 9.25
C GLY A 138 -10.69 -3.58 7.74
N LYS A 139 -10.23 -2.46 7.17
CA LYS A 139 -10.45 -2.06 5.76
C LYS A 139 -9.17 -1.59 5.07
N SER A 140 -8.03 -1.65 5.75
CA SER A 140 -6.75 -1.19 5.20
C SER A 140 -6.08 -2.36 4.50
N SER A 141 -5.50 -2.12 3.31
CA SER A 141 -4.67 -3.14 2.64
C SER A 141 -3.44 -3.42 3.50
N VAL A 142 -3.30 -4.67 3.97
CA VAL A 142 -2.16 -5.07 4.82
C VAL A 142 -0.87 -4.93 4.05
N PHE A 143 -0.87 -5.33 2.78
CA PHE A 143 0.26 -5.17 1.87
C PHE A 143 0.71 -3.71 1.78
N ASN A 144 -0.22 -2.78 1.53
CA ASN A 144 0.13 -1.37 1.34
C ASN A 144 0.60 -0.73 2.65
N ILE A 145 -0.01 -1.06 3.78
CA ILE A 145 0.39 -0.55 5.10
C ILE A 145 1.81 -0.99 5.45
N LEU A 146 2.10 -2.29 5.35
CA LEU A 146 3.42 -2.83 5.64
C LEU A 146 4.48 -2.31 4.66
N SER A 147 4.16 -2.24 3.36
CA SER A 147 5.06 -1.69 2.34
C SER A 147 5.37 -0.22 2.57
N THR A 148 4.34 0.58 2.89
CA THR A 148 4.49 2.00 3.21
C THR A 148 5.37 2.19 4.43
N MET A 149 5.13 1.48 5.53
CA MET A 149 5.99 1.58 6.71
C MET A 149 7.42 1.09 6.43
N ALA A 150 7.59 -0.02 5.72
CA ALA A 150 8.91 -0.56 5.39
C ALA A 150 9.72 0.40 4.51
N SER A 151 9.07 1.10 3.58
CA SER A 151 9.72 2.12 2.74
C SER A 151 10.23 3.33 3.50
N LEU A 152 9.80 3.56 4.75
CA LEU A 152 10.33 4.63 5.62
C LEU A 152 11.77 4.36 6.10
N ALA A 153 12.40 3.26 5.70
CA ALA A 153 13.85 3.12 5.80
C ALA A 153 14.59 4.10 4.87
N ASP A 154 13.92 4.59 3.83
CA ASP A 154 14.41 5.59 2.90
C ASP A 154 14.13 7.00 3.45
N THR A 155 15.19 7.82 3.53
CA THR A 155 15.12 9.17 4.11
C THR A 155 14.26 10.09 3.25
N ASP A 156 14.25 9.94 1.92
CA ASP A 156 13.44 10.78 1.04
C ASP A 156 11.94 10.50 1.21
N ILE A 157 11.60 9.22 1.42
CA ILE A 157 10.23 8.81 1.71
C ILE A 157 9.79 9.33 3.08
N ARG A 158 10.67 9.31 4.10
CA ARG A 158 10.38 9.93 5.40
C ARG A 158 10.19 11.43 5.31
N ASN A 159 11.04 12.13 4.56
CA ASN A 159 10.93 13.56 4.30
C ASN A 159 9.59 13.91 3.64
N MET A 160 9.19 13.14 2.63
CA MET A 160 7.93 13.30 1.92
C MET A 160 6.73 13.05 2.85
N LEU A 161 6.74 11.96 3.62
CA LEU A 161 5.66 11.65 4.55
C LEU A 161 5.54 12.74 5.61
N TRP A 162 6.66 13.21 6.17
CA TRP A 162 6.66 14.29 7.16
C TRP A 162 5.99 15.56 6.63
N LYS A 163 6.29 15.98 5.40
CA LYS A 163 5.64 17.15 4.77
C LYS A 163 4.11 17.01 4.70
N LYS A 164 3.60 15.78 4.53
CA LYS A 164 2.16 15.50 4.48
C LYS A 164 1.49 15.49 5.85
N VAL A 165 2.22 15.13 6.92
CA VAL A 165 1.63 14.87 8.24
C VAL A 165 1.97 15.90 9.30
N SER A 166 3.01 16.72 9.11
CA SER A 166 3.53 17.67 10.10
C SER A 166 2.47 18.66 10.60
N GLY A 167 1.52 19.07 9.74
CA GLY A 167 0.42 19.97 10.10
C GLY A 167 -0.70 19.33 10.93
N SER A 168 -0.68 18.01 11.13
CA SER A 168 -1.76 17.26 11.79
C SER A 168 -1.29 16.40 12.96
N THR A 169 0.04 16.26 13.15
CA THR A 169 0.63 15.43 14.19
C THR A 169 1.07 16.26 15.40
N ARG A 170 1.10 15.63 16.57
CA ARG A 170 1.69 16.19 17.79
C ARG A 170 3.19 15.86 17.94
N LEU A 171 3.70 14.96 17.09
CA LEU A 171 5.09 14.55 17.12
C LEU A 171 5.97 15.70 16.62
N SER A 172 7.08 15.94 17.31
CA SER A 172 8.18 16.70 16.74
C SER A 172 8.82 15.94 15.57
N ARG A 173 9.59 16.67 14.75
CA ARG A 173 10.34 16.08 13.64
C ARG A 173 11.28 14.96 14.12
N GLN A 174 11.96 15.16 15.23
CA GLN A 174 12.90 14.19 15.78
C GLN A 174 12.18 12.92 16.27
N GLU A 175 11.05 13.06 16.96
CA GLU A 175 10.24 11.90 17.39
C GLU A 175 9.67 11.13 16.20
N PHE A 176 9.25 11.83 15.14
CA PHE A 176 8.81 11.21 13.90
C PHE A 176 9.93 10.38 13.27
N GLU A 177 11.13 10.93 13.12
CA GLU A 177 12.27 10.22 12.53
C GLU A 177 12.62 8.97 13.33
N ALA A 178 12.74 9.09 14.66
CA ALA A 178 13.03 7.95 15.53
C ALA A 178 11.94 6.85 15.44
N LYS A 179 10.67 7.26 15.38
CA LYS A 179 9.54 6.32 15.23
C LYS A 179 9.54 5.67 13.84
N ALA A 180 9.79 6.43 12.78
CA ALA A 180 9.84 5.96 11.41
C ALA A 180 10.95 4.93 11.21
N GLU A 181 12.15 5.20 11.72
CA GLU A 181 13.30 4.28 11.67
C GLU A 181 13.00 2.96 12.38
N LYS A 182 12.47 3.03 13.60
CA LYS A 182 12.10 1.82 14.36
C LYS A 182 11.01 1.02 13.66
N LYS A 183 9.98 1.70 13.14
CA LYS A 183 8.81 1.03 12.54
C LYS A 183 9.06 0.52 11.14
N SER A 184 9.96 1.12 10.37
CA SER A 184 10.35 0.60 9.05
C SER A 184 11.05 -0.75 9.17
N GLY A 185 11.97 -0.88 10.13
CA GLY A 185 12.65 -2.15 10.41
C GLY A 185 11.70 -3.27 10.85
N TRP A 186 10.73 -2.96 11.72
CA TRP A 186 9.69 -3.91 12.11
C TRP A 186 8.78 -4.27 10.92
N ALA A 187 8.23 -3.28 10.22
CA ALA A 187 7.31 -3.49 9.11
C ALA A 187 7.96 -4.28 7.96
N TYR A 188 9.27 -4.10 7.74
CA TYR A 188 10.00 -4.91 6.77
C TYR A 188 10.04 -6.40 7.15
N LYS A 189 10.21 -6.72 8.43
CA LYS A 189 10.15 -8.12 8.91
C LYS A 189 8.75 -8.70 8.72
N GLU A 190 7.72 -7.94 9.10
CA GLU A 190 6.33 -8.36 8.92
C GLU A 190 5.95 -8.51 7.45
N LEU A 191 6.37 -7.59 6.59
CA LEU A 191 6.13 -7.67 5.14
C LEU A 191 6.73 -8.96 4.57
N LYS A 192 7.96 -9.33 4.98
CA LYS A 192 8.57 -10.59 4.54
C LYS A 192 7.78 -11.80 5.03
N ALA A 193 7.34 -11.81 6.28
CA ALA A 193 6.52 -12.89 6.82
C ALA A 193 5.18 -13.00 6.08
N PHE A 194 4.53 -11.86 5.83
CA PHE A 194 3.29 -11.72 5.09
C PHE A 194 3.42 -12.24 3.66
N LEU A 195 4.43 -11.81 2.90
CA LEU A 195 4.67 -12.27 1.53
C LEU A 195 4.98 -13.77 1.46
N LYS A 196 5.73 -14.31 2.43
CA LYS A 196 5.96 -15.76 2.53
C LYS A 196 4.66 -16.52 2.80
N TYR A 197 3.84 -16.01 3.70
CA TYR A 197 2.54 -16.58 4.02
C TYR A 197 1.62 -16.58 2.80
N THR A 198 1.44 -15.44 2.15
CA THR A 198 0.54 -15.32 1.00
C THR A 198 1.01 -16.16 -0.19
N ASN A 199 2.32 -16.25 -0.42
CA ASN A 199 2.86 -17.14 -1.44
C ASN A 199 2.56 -18.62 -1.12
N ARG A 200 2.82 -19.06 0.13
CA ARG A 200 2.55 -20.43 0.56
C ARG A 200 1.07 -20.81 0.41
N GLU A 201 0.17 -19.91 0.80
CA GLU A 201 -1.28 -20.12 0.72
C GLU A 201 -1.87 -19.79 -0.66
N LYS A 202 -1.05 -19.34 -1.62
CA LYS A 202 -1.48 -18.90 -2.97
C LYS A 202 -2.55 -17.80 -2.94
N ILE A 203 -2.40 -16.84 -2.03
CA ILE A 203 -3.29 -15.69 -1.87
C ILE A 203 -2.63 -14.46 -2.48
N THR A 204 -3.38 -13.66 -3.23
CA THR A 204 -2.89 -12.38 -3.73
C THR A 204 -2.64 -11.41 -2.56
N PRO A 205 -1.43 -10.88 -2.34
CA PRO A 205 -1.15 -10.01 -1.18
C PRO A 205 -2.06 -8.79 -1.07
N SER A 206 -2.44 -8.19 -2.20
CA SER A 206 -3.31 -7.01 -2.25
C SER A 206 -4.79 -7.29 -1.93
N SER A 207 -5.20 -8.56 -1.84
CA SER A 207 -6.58 -8.91 -1.47
C SER A 207 -6.79 -9.05 0.04
N ILE A 208 -5.74 -8.93 0.86
CA ILE A 208 -5.84 -9.07 2.32
C ILE A 208 -6.01 -7.71 2.98
N TYR A 209 -7.11 -7.58 3.72
CA TYR A 209 -7.46 -6.39 4.48
C TYR A 209 -7.33 -6.62 5.99
N GLY A 210 -7.01 -5.55 6.70
CA GLY A 210 -6.71 -5.58 8.12
C GLY A 210 -6.82 -4.21 8.79
N SER A 211 -6.25 -4.12 9.99
CA SER A 211 -6.13 -2.86 10.72
C SER A 211 -5.19 -1.88 10.02
N TYR A 212 -5.24 -0.64 10.47
CA TYR A 212 -4.31 0.41 10.05
C TYR A 212 -2.86 0.18 10.52
N ALA A 213 -2.62 -0.87 11.32
CA ALA A 213 -1.30 -1.29 11.80
C ALA A 213 -0.78 -2.54 11.05
N GLY A 214 -1.57 -3.14 10.16
CA GLY A 214 -1.20 -4.35 9.43
C GLY A 214 -1.70 -5.67 10.05
N ALA A 215 -2.38 -5.62 11.19
CA ALA A 215 -2.97 -6.82 11.80
C ALA A 215 -4.13 -7.37 10.97
N MET A 216 -4.23 -8.69 10.80
CA MET A 216 -5.12 -9.32 9.82
C MET A 216 -6.03 -10.41 10.38
N GLY A 217 -7.17 -10.61 9.70
CA GLY A 217 -8.13 -11.66 10.00
C GLY A 217 -8.93 -11.45 11.29
N ILE A 218 -9.67 -12.49 11.68
CA ILE A 218 -10.56 -12.47 12.86
C ILE A 218 -9.80 -12.33 14.18
N CYS A 219 -8.53 -12.74 14.21
CA CYS A 219 -7.67 -12.73 15.40
C CYS A 219 -6.76 -11.50 15.47
N GLN A 220 -6.71 -10.64 14.43
CA GLN A 220 -5.77 -9.51 14.32
C GLN A 220 -4.32 -9.93 14.61
N PHE A 221 -3.85 -10.97 13.91
CA PHE A 221 -2.44 -11.39 13.94
C PHE A 221 -1.56 -10.45 13.11
#